data_AF-A0A970ZEN4-F1
#
_entry.id   AF-A0A970ZEN4-F1
#
_cell.length_a   1.000
_cell.length_b   1.000
_cell.length_c   1.000
_cell.angle_alpha   90.00
_cell.angle_beta   90.00
_cell.angle_gamma   90.00
#
_symmetry.space_group_name_H-M   'P 1'
#
loop_
_entity.id
_entity.type
_entity.pdbx_description
1 polymer ?
#
loop_
_entity_poly.entity_id
_entity_poly.type
_entity_poly.pdbx_seq_one_letter_code
_entity_poly.pdbx_strand_id
1 'polypeptide(L)'
;MKKTIAITLFVFTCFSLSVSTAIAYDNIGDTKEKAALIDTSLQRDIDALRIEVNDLAKRVEATEPLGTRDERRKQYFALDMEIDKLDDKIDLLEDRVKADYIARILTWEEYRSIERELETFEERLDRADDMLEKIFGIND
;
A
#
# COMPACT_ATOMS: atom_id res chain seq x y z
N MET A 1 34.25 -25.41 -48.71
CA MET A 1 35.15 -26.58 -48.64
C MET A 1 35.42 -26.88 -47.16
N LYS A 2 35.18 -28.13 -46.74
CA LYS A 2 35.78 -28.92 -45.63
C LYS A 2 36.15 -28.16 -44.32
N LYS A 3 35.30 -28.23 -43.28
CA LYS A 3 35.31 -29.21 -42.14
C LYS A 3 36.58 -29.14 -41.27
N THR A 4 36.43 -28.77 -39.99
CA THR A 4 36.82 -29.65 -38.86
C THR A 4 36.14 -29.22 -37.56
N ILE A 5 35.37 -30.16 -36.99
CA ILE A 5 34.79 -30.16 -35.65
C ILE A 5 35.80 -30.87 -34.75
N ALA A 6 36.18 -30.29 -33.62
CA ALA A 6 36.95 -30.96 -32.58
C ALA A 6 36.05 -31.22 -31.38
N ILE A 7 35.55 -32.46 -31.32
CA ILE A 7 34.93 -33.06 -30.13
C ILE A 7 36.09 -33.54 -29.26
N THR A 8 36.25 -32.94 -28.07
CA THR A 8 37.18 -33.46 -27.06
C THR A 8 36.41 -33.85 -25.81
N LEU A 9 36.08 -35.14 -25.79
CA LEU A 9 36.15 -36.08 -24.68
C LEU A 9 35.64 -35.64 -23.29
N PHE A 10 34.44 -36.13 -22.99
CA PHE A 10 33.90 -36.37 -21.66
C PHE A 10 34.78 -37.38 -20.92
N VAL A 11 35.55 -36.92 -19.93
CA VAL A 11 36.23 -37.80 -18.97
C VAL A 11 35.47 -37.71 -17.65
N PHE A 12 34.70 -38.77 -17.40
CA PHE A 12 34.03 -39.06 -16.14
C PHE A 12 35.08 -39.62 -15.18
N THR A 13 35.62 -38.78 -14.29
CA THR A 13 36.42 -39.25 -13.14
C THR A 13 35.65 -39.02 -11.86
N CYS A 14 35.40 -40.15 -11.20
CA CYS A 14 34.74 -40.33 -9.92
C CYS A 14 35.28 -39.47 -8.77
N PHE A 15 34.34 -39.02 -7.94
CA PHE A 15 34.30 -39.21 -6.49
C PHE A 15 35.60 -38.95 -5.71
N SER A 16 35.70 -37.76 -5.13
CA SER A 16 36.29 -37.59 -3.80
C SER A 16 35.41 -36.67 -2.96
N LEU A 17 35.02 -37.20 -1.81
CA LEU A 17 34.19 -36.58 -0.79
C LEU A 17 34.89 -35.38 -0.13
N SER A 18 34.05 -34.47 0.40
CA SER A 18 34.28 -33.45 1.43
C SER A 18 35.15 -32.23 1.10
N VAL A 19 34.50 -31.07 0.96
CA VAL A 19 34.63 -29.94 1.88
C VAL A 19 33.28 -29.22 1.94
N SER A 20 32.72 -29.10 3.14
CA SER A 20 31.66 -28.13 3.43
C SER A 20 32.20 -26.73 3.21
N THR A 21 31.65 -26.01 2.25
CA THR A 21 31.52 -24.56 2.37
C THR A 21 30.04 -24.28 2.51
N ALA A 22 29.65 -23.96 3.76
CA ALA A 22 28.42 -23.25 4.01
C ALA A 22 28.41 -22.04 3.08
N ILE A 23 27.48 -22.03 2.12
CA ILE A 23 27.25 -20.85 1.33
C ILE A 23 26.50 -19.88 2.24
N ALA A 24 27.23 -19.05 2.98
CA ALA A 24 26.71 -17.76 3.38
C ALA A 24 26.53 -16.97 2.07
N TYR A 25 25.37 -17.13 1.44
CA TYR A 25 24.97 -16.26 0.35
C TYR A 25 24.68 -14.89 0.96
N ASP A 26 25.42 -13.92 0.44
CA ASP A 26 25.38 -12.50 0.75
C ASP A 26 23.98 -11.93 0.47
N ASN A 27 23.09 -11.94 1.47
CA ASN A 27 21.71 -11.41 1.35
C ASN A 27 21.60 -9.93 1.75
N ILE A 28 22.71 -9.22 1.92
CA ILE A 28 22.68 -7.83 2.42
C ILE A 28 22.29 -6.84 1.31
N GLY A 29 22.57 -7.16 0.04
CA GLY A 29 22.20 -6.32 -1.12
C GLY A 29 20.71 -6.35 -1.46
N ASP A 30 20.13 -7.55 -1.58
CA ASP A 30 18.72 -7.76 -1.95
C ASP A 30 17.76 -7.21 -0.87
N THR A 31 18.11 -7.39 0.41
CA THR A 31 17.28 -6.90 1.52
C THR A 31 17.25 -5.36 1.58
N LYS A 32 18.36 -4.69 1.28
CA LYS A 32 18.43 -3.22 1.30
C LYS A 32 17.76 -2.57 0.10
N GLU A 33 17.93 -3.13 -1.10
CA GLU A 33 17.26 -2.65 -2.31
C GLU A 33 15.75 -2.86 -2.22
N LYS A 34 15.30 -4.02 -1.72
CA LYS A 34 13.89 -4.29 -1.46
C LYS A 34 13.31 -3.36 -0.40
N ALA A 35 14.02 -3.08 0.69
CA ALA A 35 13.57 -2.13 1.71
C ALA A 35 13.42 -0.71 1.14
N ALA A 36 14.38 -0.24 0.34
CA ALA A 36 14.32 1.09 -0.29
C ALA A 36 13.18 1.21 -1.33
N LEU A 37 12.91 0.14 -2.10
CA LEU A 37 11.78 0.10 -3.02
C LEU A 37 10.43 0.06 -2.29
N ILE A 38 10.34 -0.67 -1.17
CA ILE A 38 9.15 -0.71 -0.31
C ILE A 38 8.88 0.66 0.28
N ASP A 39 9.90 1.33 0.82
CA ASP A 39 9.82 2.69 1.36
C ASP A 39 9.29 3.68 0.32
N THR A 40 9.83 3.63 -0.91
CA THR A 40 9.38 4.49 -2.02
C THR A 40 7.95 4.16 -2.48
N SER A 41 7.53 2.90 -2.44
CA SER A 41 6.15 2.54 -2.79
C SER A 41 5.16 2.94 -1.71
N LEU A 42 5.49 2.66 -0.45
CA LEU A 42 4.67 2.97 0.71
C LEU A 42 4.42 4.48 0.80
N GLN A 43 5.47 5.30 0.66
CA GLN A 43 5.32 6.75 0.70
C GLN A 43 4.41 7.26 -0.43
N ARG A 44 4.49 6.69 -1.64
CA ARG A 44 3.60 7.06 -2.75
C ARG A 44 2.14 6.72 -2.45
N ASP A 45 1.89 5.58 -1.81
CA ASP A 45 0.54 5.16 -1.45
C ASP A 45 -0.05 6.08 -0.36
N ILE A 46 0.75 6.46 0.65
CA ILE A 46 0.38 7.43 1.68
C ILE A 46 0.08 8.81 1.05
N ASP A 47 0.95 9.29 0.17
CA ASP A 47 0.78 10.59 -0.49
C ASP A 47 -0.47 10.61 -1.38
N ALA A 48 -0.77 9.51 -2.07
CA ALA A 48 -1.98 9.37 -2.87
C ALA A 48 -3.23 9.42 -1.99
N LEU A 49 -3.27 8.66 -0.89
CA LEU A 49 -4.39 8.72 0.06
C LEU A 49 -4.56 10.12 0.66
N ARG A 50 -3.46 10.80 1.02
CA ARG A 50 -3.53 12.18 1.53
C ARG A 50 -4.23 13.10 0.53
N ILE A 51 -3.96 12.96 -0.75
CA ILE A 51 -4.61 13.76 -1.80
C ILE A 51 -6.08 13.37 -1.92
N GLU A 52 -6.38 12.08 -2.06
CA GLU A 52 -7.74 11.56 -2.26
C GLU A 52 -8.67 11.94 -1.10
N VAL A 53 -8.24 11.74 0.16
CA VAL A 53 -8.99 12.12 1.37
C VAL A 53 -9.24 13.61 1.44
N ASN A 54 -8.22 14.43 1.13
CA ASN A 54 -8.37 15.88 1.15
C ASN A 54 -9.33 16.39 0.07
N ASP A 55 -9.29 15.80 -1.11
CA ASP A 55 -10.14 16.18 -2.22
C ASP A 55 -11.59 15.73 -1.99
N LEU A 56 -11.82 14.54 -1.44
CA LEU A 56 -13.15 14.08 -1.05
C LEU A 56 -13.75 14.96 0.05
N ALA A 57 -13.00 15.23 1.12
CA ALA A 57 -13.47 16.10 2.21
C ALA A 57 -13.88 17.50 1.71
N LYS A 58 -13.10 18.10 0.81
CA LYS A 58 -13.44 19.41 0.19
C LYS A 58 -14.69 19.32 -0.68
N ARG A 59 -14.86 18.23 -1.43
CA ARG A 59 -16.06 18.01 -2.24
C ARG A 59 -17.30 17.88 -1.37
N VAL A 60 -17.22 17.14 -0.26
CA VAL A 60 -18.30 17.04 0.71
C VAL A 60 -18.63 18.42 1.29
N GLU A 61 -17.63 19.19 1.72
CA GLU A 61 -17.81 20.56 2.25
C GLU A 61 -18.52 21.49 1.24
N ALA A 62 -18.19 21.35 -0.04
CA ALA A 62 -18.77 22.15 -1.12
C ALA A 62 -20.11 21.59 -1.66
N THR A 63 -20.63 20.50 -1.09
CA THR A 63 -21.83 19.86 -1.62
C THR A 63 -23.08 20.64 -1.25
N GLU A 64 -23.85 21.01 -2.28
CA GLU A 64 -25.21 21.55 -2.14
C GLU A 64 -26.20 20.52 -2.71
N PRO A 65 -27.07 19.91 -1.88
CA PRO A 65 -28.01 18.91 -2.36
C PRO A 65 -29.04 19.50 -3.33
N LEU A 66 -29.18 18.92 -4.52
CA LEU A 66 -30.06 19.43 -5.57
C LEU A 66 -31.14 18.42 -6.01
N GLY A 67 -32.25 18.95 -6.51
CA GLY A 67 -33.33 18.17 -7.11
C GLY A 67 -34.32 17.59 -6.11
N THR A 68 -35.02 16.54 -6.52
CA THR A 68 -36.01 15.80 -5.74
C THR A 68 -35.37 15.04 -4.58
N ARG A 69 -36.19 14.56 -3.64
CA ARG A 69 -35.72 13.77 -2.50
C ARG A 69 -34.93 12.53 -2.92
N ASP A 70 -35.41 11.82 -3.94
CA ASP A 70 -34.79 10.58 -4.39
C ASP A 70 -33.46 10.86 -5.14
N GLU A 71 -33.35 11.99 -5.84
CA GLU A 71 -32.08 12.45 -6.45
C GLU A 71 -31.06 12.84 -5.39
N ARG A 72 -31.48 13.58 -4.34
CA ARG A 72 -30.60 13.92 -3.22
C ARG A 72 -30.10 12.68 -2.48
N ARG A 73 -30.98 11.69 -2.25
CA ARG A 73 -30.56 10.42 -1.64
C ARG A 73 -29.52 9.67 -2.47
N LYS A 74 -29.62 9.71 -3.80
CA LYS A 74 -28.60 9.13 -4.68
C LYS A 74 -27.28 9.89 -4.62
N GLN A 75 -27.32 11.22 -4.49
CA GLN A 75 -26.11 12.05 -4.32
C GLN A 75 -25.41 11.72 -3.00
N TYR A 76 -26.16 11.56 -1.91
CA TYR A 76 -25.62 11.12 -0.62
C TYR A 76 -24.87 9.79 -0.75
N PHE A 77 -25.56 8.72 -1.17
CA PHE A 77 -24.95 7.39 -1.27
C PHE A 77 -23.77 7.31 -2.23
N ALA A 78 -23.68 8.22 -3.21
CA ALA A 78 -22.52 8.28 -4.09
C ALA A 78 -21.27 8.80 -3.37
N LEU A 79 -21.41 9.80 -2.51
CA LEU A 79 -20.31 10.37 -1.73
C LEU A 79 -19.93 9.47 -0.55
N ASP A 80 -20.93 8.94 0.14
CA ASP A 80 -20.80 7.96 1.22
C ASP A 80 -20.00 6.73 0.79
N MET A 81 -20.38 6.08 -0.32
CA MET A 81 -19.61 4.97 -0.90
C MET A 81 -18.18 5.36 -1.31
N GLU A 82 -17.91 6.63 -1.64
CA GLU A 82 -16.54 7.08 -1.88
C GLU A 82 -15.75 7.22 -0.57
N ILE A 83 -16.39 7.60 0.54
CA ILE A 83 -15.80 7.64 1.88
C ILE A 83 -15.43 6.22 2.31
N ASP A 84 -16.39 5.29 2.29
CA ASP A 84 -16.17 3.86 2.61
C ASP A 84 -14.99 3.27 1.83
N LYS A 85 -14.93 3.59 0.53
CA LYS A 85 -13.86 3.08 -0.32
C LYS A 85 -12.49 3.64 0.05
N LEU A 86 -12.40 4.88 0.54
CA LEU A 86 -11.13 5.42 1.03
C LEU A 86 -10.77 4.84 2.39
N ASP A 87 -11.75 4.61 3.25
CA ASP A 87 -11.58 3.94 4.54
C ASP A 87 -11.01 2.52 4.35
N ASP A 88 -11.64 1.70 3.50
CA ASP A 88 -11.16 0.37 3.10
C ASP A 88 -9.70 0.39 2.59
N LYS A 89 -9.30 1.45 1.88
CA LYS A 89 -7.92 1.57 1.38
C LYS A 89 -6.93 1.92 2.50
N ILE A 90 -7.36 2.72 3.48
CA ILE A 90 -6.54 3.06 4.64
C ILE A 90 -6.31 1.78 5.45
N ASP A 91 -7.37 1.03 5.78
CA ASP A 91 -7.32 -0.27 6.45
C ASP A 91 -6.30 -1.22 5.80
N LEU A 92 -6.37 -1.37 4.47
CA LEU A 92 -5.44 -2.22 3.72
C LEU A 92 -3.99 -1.75 3.81
N LEU A 93 -3.77 -0.43 3.89
CA LEU A 93 -2.44 0.15 4.03
C LEU A 93 -1.90 -0.02 5.46
N GLU A 94 -2.74 0.13 6.48
CA GLU A 94 -2.40 -0.15 7.88
C GLU A 94 -1.96 -1.61 8.05
N ASP A 95 -2.71 -2.56 7.48
CA ASP A 95 -2.37 -3.98 7.49
C ASP A 95 -0.99 -4.24 6.87
N ARG A 96 -0.68 -3.57 5.75
CA ARG A 96 0.63 -3.65 5.11
C ARG A 96 1.74 -3.04 5.98
N VAL A 97 1.51 -1.85 6.55
CA VAL A 97 2.48 -1.15 7.42
C VAL A 97 2.81 -1.99 8.66
N LYS A 98 1.79 -2.62 9.26
CA LYS A 98 1.95 -3.57 10.35
C LYS A 98 2.74 -4.81 9.93
N ALA A 99 2.49 -5.36 8.74
CA ALA A 99 3.25 -6.49 8.21
C ALA A 99 4.73 -6.13 8.00
N ASP A 100 5.03 -4.96 7.44
CA ASP A 100 6.39 -4.46 7.22
C ASP A 100 7.13 -4.23 8.56
N TYR A 101 6.44 -3.74 9.59
CA TYR A 101 6.98 -3.67 10.94
C TYR A 101 7.28 -5.05 11.55
N ILE A 102 6.36 -6.02 11.46
CA ILE A 102 6.57 -7.39 11.93
C ILE A 102 7.76 -8.05 11.22
N ALA A 103 7.93 -7.77 9.93
CA ALA A 103 9.05 -8.24 9.11
C ALA A 103 10.39 -7.55 9.43
N ARG A 104 10.41 -6.56 10.34
CA ARG A 104 11.57 -5.70 10.67
C ARG A 104 12.09 -4.90 9.48
N ILE A 105 11.22 -4.57 8.52
CA ILE A 105 11.51 -3.64 7.43
C ILE A 105 11.42 -2.21 7.98
N LEU A 106 10.38 -1.93 8.77
CA LEU A 106 10.22 -0.66 9.49
C LEU A 106 10.75 -0.77 10.93
N THR A 107 11.32 0.33 11.41
CA THR A 107 11.55 0.55 12.84
C THR A 107 10.23 0.83 13.56
N TRP A 108 10.23 0.75 14.89
CA TRP A 108 9.03 1.08 15.69
C TRP A 108 8.66 2.56 15.52
N GLU A 109 9.65 3.44 15.44
CA GLU A 109 9.46 4.88 15.24
C GLU A 109 8.82 5.19 13.88
N GLU A 110 9.29 4.57 12.80
CA GLU A 110 8.71 4.72 11.46
C GLU A 110 7.28 4.18 11.41
N TYR A 111 7.06 2.96 11.92
CA TYR A 111 5.73 2.36 12.05
C TYR A 111 4.75 3.29 12.78
N ARG A 112 5.12 3.78 13.97
CA ARG A 112 4.26 4.69 14.74
C ARG A 112 4.11 6.07 14.14
N SER A 113 5.02 6.50 13.28
CA SER A 113 4.86 7.75 12.54
C SER A 113 3.81 7.60 11.45
N ILE A 114 3.87 6.51 10.69
CA ILE A 114 2.95 6.22 9.59
C ILE A 114 1.54 5.96 10.13
N GLU A 115 1.38 5.14 11.17
CA GLU A 115 0.06 4.87 11.77
C GLU A 115 -0.65 6.14 12.24
N ARG A 116 0.09 7.06 12.87
CA ARG A 116 -0.49 8.35 13.28
C ARG A 116 -0.94 9.18 12.09
N GLU A 117 -0.23 9.07 10.97
CA GLU A 117 -0.62 9.78 9.76
C GLU A 117 -1.89 9.19 9.16
N LEU A 118 -2.01 7.86 9.09
CA LEU A 118 -3.20 7.17 8.63
C LEU A 118 -4.41 7.43 9.53
N GLU A 119 -4.24 7.43 10.86
CA GLU A 119 -5.26 7.85 11.84
C GLU A 119 -5.80 9.27 11.53
N THR A 120 -4.93 10.21 11.11
CA THR A 120 -5.42 11.55 10.71
C THR A 120 -6.25 11.55 9.43
N PHE A 121 -6.09 10.55 8.56
CA PHE A 121 -6.88 10.39 7.35
C PHE A 121 -8.27 9.86 7.69
N GLU A 122 -8.36 8.82 8.51
CA GLU A 122 -9.62 8.25 9.04
C GLU A 122 -10.43 9.32 9.76
N GLU A 123 -9.84 10.03 10.73
CA GLU A 123 -10.53 11.12 11.43
C GLU A 123 -11.07 12.20 10.47
N ARG A 124 -10.41 12.39 9.32
CA ARG A 124 -10.83 13.37 8.32
C ARG A 124 -11.97 12.83 7.45
N LEU A 125 -12.00 11.52 7.18
CA LEU A 125 -13.13 10.84 6.55
C LEU A 125 -14.34 10.83 7.48
N ASP A 126 -14.18 10.50 8.76
CA ASP A 126 -15.26 10.54 9.76
C ASP A 126 -15.92 11.92 9.83
N ARG A 127 -15.11 12.98 9.91
CA ARG A 127 -15.62 14.36 9.91
C ARG A 127 -16.29 14.74 8.60
N ALA A 128 -15.86 14.17 7.48
CA ALA A 128 -16.51 14.39 6.20
C ALA A 128 -17.85 13.68 6.17
N ASP A 129 -17.94 12.45 6.68
CA ASP A 129 -19.17 11.68 6.73
C ASP A 129 -20.22 12.32 7.65
N ASP A 130 -19.85 12.68 8.88
CA ASP A 130 -20.71 13.45 9.81
C ASP A 130 -21.28 14.71 9.15
N MET A 131 -20.45 15.39 8.34
CA MET A 131 -20.86 16.59 7.62
C MET A 131 -21.78 16.26 6.44
N LEU A 132 -21.51 15.17 5.72
CA LEU A 132 -22.33 14.68 4.62
C LEU A 132 -23.74 14.35 5.10
N GLU A 133 -23.85 13.57 6.18
CA GLU A 133 -25.12 13.25 6.85
C GLU A 133 -25.91 14.51 7.18
N LYS A 134 -25.24 15.49 7.82
CA LYS A 134 -25.82 16.78 8.20
C LYS A 134 -26.29 17.59 6.99
N ILE A 135 -25.51 17.64 5.91
CA ILE A 135 -25.86 18.36 4.67
C ILE A 135 -27.12 17.77 4.04
N PHE A 136 -27.22 16.44 4.01
CA PHE A 136 -28.37 15.75 3.39
C PHE A 136 -29.56 15.56 4.34
N GLY A 137 -29.39 15.80 5.64
CA GLY A 137 -30.40 15.59 6.67
C GLY A 137 -30.74 14.10 6.83
N ILE A 138 -29.74 13.24 6.68
CA ILE A 138 -29.80 11.80 6.90
C ILE A 138 -29.15 11.51 8.25
N ASN A 139 -29.63 10.47 8.92
CA ASN A 139 -28.97 9.85 10.06
C ASN A 139 -29.05 8.37 9.72
N ASP A 140 -27.93 7.78 9.33
CA ASP A 140 -27.86 6.35 9.12
C ASP A 140 -27.73 5.56 10.44
#